data_AF-A0A227J2Y9-F1
#
_entry.id   AF-A0A227J2Y9-F1
#
_cell.length_a   1.000
_cell.length_b   1.000
_cell.length_c   1.000
_cell.angle_alpha   90.00
_cell.angle_beta   90.00
_cell.angle_gamma   90.00
#
_symmetry.space_group_name_H-M   'P 1'
#
loop_
_entity.id
_entity.type
_entity.pdbx_description
1 polymer ?
#
loop_
_entity_poly.entity_id
_entity_poly.type
_entity_poly.pdbx_seq_one_letter_code
_entity_poly.pdbx_strand_id
1 'polypeptide(L)'
;QYQGASERLELAKSNLEDQRRTLDLVGKVVRSGYGSDLDLAQAKATLAAMESLVPQLEIAQQAHKHRLAVLLGEPLTQVEIRLSKQHSVPVMQNMVPVGLPSD
;
A
#
# COMPACT_ATOMS: atom_id res chain seq x y z
N GLN A 1 -7.28 2.55 -11.91
CA GLN A 1 -6.20 3.36 -11.28
C GLN A 1 -6.45 3.66 -9.81
N TYR A 2 -7.61 4.23 -9.39
CA TYR A 2 -7.92 4.40 -7.96
C TYR A 2 -7.73 3.12 -7.12
N GLN A 3 -8.39 2.02 -7.51
CA GLN A 3 -8.31 0.75 -6.78
C GLN A 3 -6.87 0.24 -6.65
N GLY A 4 -6.06 0.30 -7.72
CA GLY A 4 -4.66 -0.10 -7.66
C GLY A 4 -3.79 0.82 -6.77
N ALA A 5 -4.09 2.12 -6.69
CA ALA A 5 -3.39 3.01 -5.75
C ALA A 5 -3.78 2.71 -4.29
N SER A 6 -5.06 2.46 -4.04
CA SER A 6 -5.55 2.04 -2.71
C SER A 6 -4.96 0.71 -2.26
N GLU A 7 -4.88 -0.29 -3.14
CA GLU A 7 -4.29 -1.59 -2.83
C GLU A 7 -2.80 -1.48 -2.52
N ARG A 8 -2.04 -0.71 -3.30
CA ARG A 8 -0.62 -0.45 -3.01
C ARG A 8 -0.44 0.29 -1.68
N LEU A 9 -1.32 1.23 -1.35
CA LEU A 9 -1.28 1.94 -0.07
C LEU A 9 -1.52 0.99 1.10
N GLU A 10 -2.51 0.10 1.01
CA GLU A 10 -2.78 -0.89 2.06
C GLU A 10 -1.64 -1.90 2.20
N LEU A 11 -1.06 -2.37 1.09
CA LEU A 11 0.13 -3.21 1.13
C LEU A 11 1.32 -2.50 1.78
N ALA A 12 1.56 -1.23 1.43
CA ALA A 12 2.64 -0.44 2.02
C ALA A 12 2.45 -0.26 3.54
N LYS A 13 1.21 -0.03 4.00
CA LYS A 13 0.88 0.05 5.43
C LYS A 13 1.10 -1.29 6.16
N SER A 14 0.64 -2.39 5.57
CA SER A 14 0.86 -3.74 6.13
C SER A 14 2.35 -4.03 6.27
N ASN A 15 3.12 -3.81 5.21
CA ASN A 15 4.54 -4.09 5.22
C ASN A 15 5.29 -3.15 6.20
N LEU A 16 4.81 -1.93 6.43
CA LEU A 16 5.34 -1.03 7.46
C LEU A 16 5.16 -1.58 8.86
N GLU A 17 4.01 -2.18 9.13
CA GLU A 17 3.75 -2.82 10.43
C GLU A 17 4.71 -3.99 10.65
N ASP A 18 4.96 -4.81 9.62
CA ASP A 18 5.95 -5.88 9.67
C ASP A 18 7.37 -5.34 9.88
N GLN A 19 7.75 -4.26 9.20
CA GLN A 19 9.07 -3.65 9.37
C GLN A 19 9.25 -3.03 10.77
N ARG A 20 8.19 -2.49 11.37
CA ARG A 20 8.18 -2.03 12.77
C ARG A 20 8.39 -3.18 13.75
N ARG A 21 7.73 -4.32 13.52
CA ARG A 21 7.94 -5.55 14.32
C ARG A 21 9.37 -6.06 14.20
N THR A 22 9.92 -6.07 12.98
CA THR A 22 11.32 -6.43 12.74
C THR A 22 12.28 -5.51 13.49
N LEU A 23 12.06 -4.19 13.44
CA LEU A 23 12.88 -3.23 14.17
C LEU A 23 12.83 -3.46 15.69
N ASP A 24 11.65 -3.76 16.24
CA ASP A 24 11.51 -4.10 17.66
C ASP A 24 12.30 -5.37 18.03
N LEU A 25 12.21 -6.42 17.20
CA LEU A 25 12.98 -7.66 17.39
C LEU A 25 14.49 -7.41 17.35
N VAL A 26 14.99 -6.71 16.34
CA VAL A 26 16.41 -6.34 16.23
C VAL A 26 16.83 -5.53 17.46
N GLY A 27 16.02 -4.56 17.88
CA GLY A 27 16.27 -3.77 19.08
C GLY A 27 16.38 -4.63 20.35
N LYS A 28 15.55 -5.66 20.50
CA LYS A 28 15.62 -6.60 21.63
C LYS A 28 16.92 -7.42 21.61
N VAL A 29 17.34 -7.91 20.44
CA VAL A 29 18.57 -8.69 20.26
C VAL A 29 19.83 -7.86 20.51
N VAL A 30 19.85 -6.60 20.07
CA VAL A 30 20.96 -5.69 20.37
C VAL A 30 21.04 -5.41 21.87
N ARG A 31 19.90 -5.14 22.52
CA ARG A 31 19.87 -4.91 23.98
C ARG A 31 20.27 -6.12 24.81
N SER A 32 20.12 -7.35 24.31
CA SER A 32 20.61 -8.56 24.98
C SER A 32 22.10 -8.83 24.76
N GLY A 33 22.79 -8.00 23.97
CA GLY A 33 24.22 -8.11 23.68
C GLY A 33 24.55 -9.08 22.53
N TYR A 34 23.56 -9.63 21.84
CA TYR A 34 23.73 -10.60 20.76
C TYR A 34 23.64 -9.99 19.35
N GLY A 35 23.42 -8.67 19.22
CA GLY A 35 23.34 -7.95 17.94
C GLY A 35 24.22 -6.70 17.91
N SER A 36 24.37 -6.10 16.72
CA SER A 36 25.19 -4.90 16.54
C SER A 36 24.36 -3.62 16.37
N ASP A 37 24.92 -2.47 16.76
CA ASP A 37 24.32 -1.16 16.50
C ASP A 37 24.18 -0.86 14.99
N LEU A 38 25.03 -1.48 14.16
CA LEU A 38 24.93 -1.40 12.70
C LEU A 38 23.63 -2.06 12.20
N ASP A 39 23.28 -3.24 12.71
CA ASP A 39 22.04 -3.93 12.35
C ASP A 39 20.80 -3.09 12.76
N LEU A 40 20.87 -2.46 13.93
CA LEU A 40 19.82 -1.55 14.40
C LEU A 40 19.69 -0.32 13.50
N ALA A 41 20.80 0.30 13.10
CA ALA A 41 20.82 1.44 12.21
C ALA A 41 20.26 1.07 10.82
N GLN A 42 20.63 -0.08 10.28
CA GLN A 42 20.10 -0.59 9.01
C GLN A 42 18.59 -0.84 9.09
N ALA A 43 18.11 -1.51 10.15
CA ALA A 43 16.67 -1.74 10.33
C ALA A 43 15.87 -0.44 10.41
N LYS A 44 16.40 0.59 11.08
CA LYS A 44 15.80 1.94 11.13
C LYS A 44 15.79 2.62 9.76
N ALA A 45 16.90 2.55 9.02
CA ALA A 45 17.00 3.13 7.68
C ALA A 45 15.99 2.50 6.71
N THR A 46 15.86 1.17 6.74
CA THR A 46 14.86 0.45 5.94
C THR A 46 13.44 0.87 6.30
N LEU A 47 13.12 0.98 7.60
CA LEU A 47 11.81 1.46 8.04
C LEU A 47 11.52 2.87 7.52
N ALA A 48 12.45 3.80 7.68
CA ALA A 48 12.29 5.20 7.25
C ALA A 48 12.13 5.34 5.73
N ALA A 49 12.92 4.58 4.95
CA ALA A 49 12.78 4.55 3.50
C ALA A 49 11.38 4.09 3.08
N MET A 50 10.82 3.13 3.80
CA MET A 50 9.50 2.60 3.54
C MET A 50 8.37 3.53 3.97
N GLU A 51 8.53 4.22 5.10
CA GLU A 51 7.61 5.27 5.56
C GLU A 51 7.52 6.40 4.53
N SER A 52 8.61 6.69 3.81
CA SER A 52 8.63 7.72 2.74
C SER A 52 7.77 7.38 1.51
N LEU A 53 7.39 6.12 1.32
CA LEU A 53 6.56 5.69 0.19
C LEU A 53 5.07 5.95 0.43
N VAL A 54 4.63 5.96 1.69
CA VAL A 54 3.21 6.12 2.04
C VAL A 54 2.64 7.45 1.56
N PRO A 55 3.27 8.62 1.80
CA PRO A 55 2.73 9.90 1.34
C PRO A 55 2.55 9.96 -0.18
N GLN A 56 3.46 9.35 -0.93
CA GLN A 56 3.38 9.32 -2.40
C GLN A 56 2.16 8.52 -2.88
N LEU A 57 1.86 7.40 -2.20
CA LEU A 57 0.69 6.57 -2.50
C LEU A 57 -0.62 7.25 -2.08
N GLU A 58 -0.63 7.98 -0.96
CA GLU A 58 -1.78 8.78 -0.51
C GLU A 58 -2.10 9.90 -1.52
N ILE A 59 -1.08 10.63 -1.98
CA ILE A 59 -1.24 11.67 -3.02
C ILE A 59 -1.81 11.06 -4.29
N ALA A 60 -1.29 9.91 -4.75
CA ALA A 60 -1.80 9.23 -5.93
C ALA A 60 -3.26 8.79 -5.77
N GLN A 61 -3.61 8.21 -4.62
CA GLN A 61 -4.99 7.84 -4.30
C GLN A 61 -5.91 9.07 -4.33
N GLN A 62 -5.50 10.17 -3.70
CA GLN A 62 -6.28 11.40 -3.61
C GLN A 62 -6.48 12.04 -4.98
N ALA A 63 -5.43 12.12 -5.81
CA ALA A 63 -5.52 12.59 -7.18
C ALA A 63 -6.54 11.80 -8.01
N HIS A 64 -6.61 10.48 -7.81
CA HIS A 64 -7.61 9.64 -8.46
C HIS A 64 -9.03 9.91 -7.94
N LYS A 65 -9.23 10.15 -6.64
CA LYS A 65 -10.55 10.54 -6.09
C LYS A 65 -11.03 11.88 -6.68
N HIS A 66 -10.16 12.89 -6.72
CA HIS A 66 -10.50 14.18 -7.32
C HIS A 66 -10.87 14.04 -8.80
N ARG A 67 -10.12 13.24 -9.56
CA ARG A 67 -10.46 12.97 -10.95
C ARG A 67 -11.83 12.30 -11.09
N LEU A 68 -12.18 11.36 -10.21
CA LEU A 68 -13.51 10.75 -10.22
C LEU A 68 -14.61 11.77 -9.89
N ALA A 69 -14.42 12.64 -8.91
CA ALA A 69 -15.36 13.70 -8.56
C ALA A 69 -15.65 14.63 -9.76
N VAL A 70 -14.60 15.07 -10.45
CA VAL A 70 -14.74 15.89 -11.67
C VAL A 70 -15.50 15.14 -12.78
N LEU A 71 -15.17 13.87 -13.03
CA LEU A 71 -15.81 13.07 -14.08
C LEU A 71 -17.28 12.74 -13.78
N LEU A 72 -17.64 12.62 -12.51
CA LEU A 72 -19.00 12.33 -12.07
C LEU A 72 -19.85 13.59 -11.90
N GLY A 73 -19.25 14.77 -11.90
CA GLY A 73 -19.94 16.02 -11.55
C GLY A 73 -20.42 16.05 -10.10
N GLU A 74 -19.79 15.26 -9.23
CA GLU A 74 -20.15 15.12 -7.82
C GLU A 74 -19.11 15.83 -6.92
N PRO A 75 -19.51 16.36 -5.75
CA PRO A 75 -18.56 16.80 -4.74
C PRO A 75 -17.63 15.66 -4.31
N LEU A 76 -16.38 16.00 -3.97
CA LEU A 76 -15.40 15.01 -3.50
C LEU A 76 -15.90 14.19 -2.32
N THR A 77 -16.57 14.84 -1.36
CA THR A 77 -17.13 14.18 -0.16
C THR A 77 -18.14 13.09 -0.52
N GLN A 78 -18.94 13.28 -1.56
CA GLN A 78 -19.90 12.29 -2.04
C GLN A 78 -19.19 11.08 -2.67
N VAL A 79 -18.15 11.33 -3.46
CA VAL A 79 -17.29 10.27 -4.01
C VAL A 79 -16.57 9.50 -2.89
N GLU A 80 -16.07 10.19 -1.87
CA GLU A 80 -15.43 9.56 -0.71
C GLU A 80 -16.39 8.66 0.06
N ILE A 81 -17.63 9.10 0.30
CA ILE A 81 -18.67 8.27 0.93
C ILE A 81 -18.94 7.02 0.08
N ARG A 82 -19.06 7.15 -1.24
CA ARG A 82 -19.27 6.00 -2.14
C ARG A 82 -18.11 5.00 -2.10
N LEU A 83 -16.87 5.50 -2.03
CA LEU A 83 -15.64 4.70 -1.99
C LEU A 83 -15.26 4.20 -0.59
N SER A 84 -15.90 4.70 0.47
CA SER A 84 -15.64 4.30 1.86
C SER A 84 -16.05 2.86 2.18
N LYS A 85 -17.00 2.31 1.42
CA LYS A 85 -17.30 0.88 1.45
C LYS A 85 -16.10 0.18 0.80
N GLN A 86 -15.32 -0.56 1.56
CA GLN A 86 -14.24 -1.40 1.02
C GLN A 86 -14.83 -2.38 0.01
N HIS A 87 -14.55 -2.17 -1.26
CA HIS A 87 -14.79 -3.17 -2.30
C HIS A 87 -13.43 -3.83 -2.52
N SER A 88 -13.32 -5.11 -2.20
CA SER A 88 -12.17 -5.92 -2.60
C SER A 88 -11.94 -5.74 -4.10
N VAL A 89 -10.68 -5.70 -4.52
CA VAL A 89 -10.33 -5.68 -5.94
C VAL A 89 -11.04 -6.88 -6.60
N PRO A 90 -11.86 -6.66 -7.64
CA PRO A 90 -12.59 -7.76 -8.27
C PRO A 90 -11.58 -8.76 -8.83
N VAL A 91 -11.68 -10.01 -8.36
CA VAL A 91 -10.88 -11.13 -8.87
C VAL A 91 -11.26 -11.33 -10.34
N MET A 92 -10.31 -11.17 -11.26
CA MET A 92 -10.57 -11.42 -12.68
C MET A 92 -10.75 -12.92 -12.89
N GLN A 93 -12.01 -13.36 -13.04
CA GLN A 93 -12.36 -14.78 -13.22
C GLN A 93 -12.14 -15.27 -14.66
N ASN A 94 -12.03 -14.35 -15.63
CA ASN A 94 -12.01 -14.69 -17.06
C ASN A 94 -10.67 -14.29 -17.70
N MET A 95 -9.61 -15.04 -17.41
CA MET A 95 -8.48 -15.12 -18.37
C MET A 95 -8.96 -15.97 -19.54
N VAL A 96 -9.36 -15.33 -20.65
CA VAL A 96 -9.58 -16.04 -21.91
C VAL A 96 -8.25 -16.71 -22.29
N PRO A 97 -8.20 -18.04 -22.47
CA PRO A 97 -6.98 -18.70 -22.92
C PRO A 97 -6.59 -18.15 -24.29
N VAL A 98 -5.44 -17.47 -24.36
CA VAL A 98 -4.82 -17.13 -25.64
C VAL A 98 -4.28 -18.43 -26.24
N GLY A 99 -5.05 -19.05 -27.13
CA GLY A 99 -4.60 -20.29 -27.79
C GLY A 99 -5.67 -21.26 -28.29
N LEU A 100 -6.96 -20.92 -28.27
CA LEU A 100 -7.95 -21.73 -28.98
C LEU A 100 -7.96 -21.33 -30.46
N PRO A 101 -7.48 -22.19 -31.39
CA PRO A 101 -7.72 -21.96 -32.80
C PRO A 101 -9.25 -21.97 -33.00
N SER A 102 -9.76 -20.90 -33.61
CA SER A 102 -11.13 -20.88 -34.11
C SER A 102 -11.21 -21.91 -35.24
N ASP A 103 -12.07 -22.91 -35.05
CA ASP A 103 -12.63 -23.73 -36.13
C ASP A 103 -14.15 -23.71 -35.98
#